data_AF-A0A2H6LR87-F1
#
_entry.id   AF-A0A2H6LR87-F1
#
_cell.length_a   1.000
_cell.length_b   1.000
_cell.length_c   1.000
_cell.angle_alpha   90.00
_cell.angle_beta   90.00
_cell.angle_gamma   90.00
#
_symmetry.space_group_name_H-M   'P 1'
#
loop_
_entity.id
_entity.type
_entity.pdbx_description
1 polymer ?
#
loop_
_entity_poly.entity_id
_entity_poly.type
_entity_poly.pdbx_seq_one_letter_code
_entity_poly.pdbx_strand_id
1 'polypeptide(L)'
;MVPATVESCNQLSAEDQLALLWFAYTEMGVTITPAAMGAANMVFAEKTLTQIKQMSAEKQTQMMCDLVNHADTPICRTYSSFGTNIKLGFWYELGEWMKLGIVAPIPEGYKLSPQASDVLEAIRQLEGGQQLTVLQNIVVNMGYTSKVSEQNVKQPVVPPQDIAPRAKVSIEGIDNLTVLSYMENMNAFDFQGAVALFTKDGALQPPFQEPDFSR
;
A
#
# COMPACT_ATOMS: atom_id res chain seq x y z
N MET A 1 10.95 -8.51 -12.60
CA MET A 1 11.47 -8.88 -11.26
C MET A 1 10.41 -8.67 -10.19
N VAL A 2 9.86 -7.46 -10.06
CA VAL A 2 8.77 -7.13 -9.11
C VAL A 2 7.62 -8.17 -9.02
N PRO A 3 6.97 -8.61 -10.12
CA PRO A 3 5.87 -9.59 -10.00
C PRO A 3 6.31 -10.96 -9.47
N ALA A 4 7.48 -11.44 -9.90
CA ALA A 4 8.02 -12.73 -9.45
C ALA A 4 8.42 -12.69 -7.97
N THR A 5 8.93 -11.55 -7.49
CA THR A 5 9.23 -11.34 -6.08
C THR A 5 7.95 -11.32 -5.24
N VAL A 6 6.89 -10.64 -5.70
CA VAL A 6 5.58 -10.64 -5.03
C VAL A 6 4.97 -12.04 -4.98
N GLU A 7 5.03 -12.80 -6.07
CA GLU A 7 4.55 -14.18 -6.10
C GLU A 7 5.34 -15.08 -5.13
N SER A 8 6.66 -14.90 -5.06
CA SER A 8 7.50 -15.63 -4.11
C SER A 8 7.19 -15.26 -2.65
N CYS A 9 6.89 -13.98 -2.37
CA CYS A 9 6.42 -13.54 -1.05
C CYS A 9 5.11 -14.23 -0.65
N ASN A 10 4.14 -14.31 -1.57
CA ASN A 10 2.82 -14.88 -1.29
C ASN A 10 2.86 -16.39 -0.97
N GLN A 11 3.95 -17.08 -1.33
CA GLN A 11 4.17 -18.50 -1.00
C GLN A 11 4.79 -18.71 0.38
N LEU A 12 5.26 -17.66 1.04
CA LEU A 12 5.86 -17.74 2.37
C LEU A 12 4.78 -17.97 3.44
N SER A 13 5.19 -18.52 4.59
CA SER A 13 4.33 -18.59 5.78
C SER A 13 3.95 -17.19 6.26
N ALA A 14 2.83 -17.05 6.98
CA ALA A 14 2.42 -15.74 7.49
C ALA A 14 3.47 -15.10 8.40
N GLU A 15 4.16 -15.89 9.22
CA GLU A 15 5.25 -15.42 10.07
C GLU A 15 6.44 -14.91 9.25
N ASP A 16 6.83 -15.63 8.20
CA ASP A 16 7.91 -15.19 7.30
C ASP A 16 7.53 -13.94 6.50
N GLN A 17 6.28 -13.79 6.06
CA GLN A 17 5.81 -12.59 5.37
C GLN A 17 5.85 -11.37 6.31
N LEU A 18 5.38 -11.51 7.56
CA LEU A 18 5.42 -10.44 8.55
C LEU A 18 6.85 -10.08 8.93
N ALA A 19 7.71 -11.07 9.14
CA ALA A 19 9.12 -10.87 9.41
C ALA A 19 9.82 -10.16 8.24
N LEU A 20 9.53 -10.57 6.99
CA LEU A 20 10.07 -9.93 5.80
C LEU A 20 9.65 -8.46 5.69
N LEU A 21 8.37 -8.14 5.93
CA LEU A 21 7.89 -6.75 5.96
C LEU A 21 8.60 -5.94 7.05
N TRP A 22 8.79 -6.52 8.23
CA TRP A 22 9.51 -5.88 9.34
C TRP A 22 10.98 -5.61 9.02
N PHE A 23 11.71 -6.59 8.48
CA PHE A 23 13.10 -6.42 8.07
C PHE A 23 13.23 -5.41 6.93
N ALA A 24 12.35 -5.46 5.93
CA ALA A 24 12.34 -4.47 4.85
C ALA A 24 12.08 -3.04 5.39
N TYR A 25 11.17 -2.90 6.36
CA TYR A 25 10.87 -1.61 6.97
C TYR A 25 12.02 -1.05 7.83
N THR A 26 12.65 -1.92 8.64
CA THR A 26 13.68 -1.50 9.62
C THR A 26 15.08 -1.42 9.04
N GLU A 27 15.45 -2.36 8.17
CA GLU A 27 16.82 -2.47 7.64
C GLU A 27 17.02 -1.70 6.35
N MET A 28 16.04 -1.71 5.45
CA MET A 28 16.17 -1.04 4.16
C MET A 28 15.84 0.45 4.24
N GLY A 29 15.30 0.92 5.37
CA GLY A 29 14.96 2.33 5.58
C GLY A 29 14.03 2.88 4.49
N VAL A 30 13.19 2.03 3.88
CA VAL A 30 12.19 2.43 2.89
C VAL A 30 11.17 3.31 3.61
N THR A 31 11.48 4.60 3.70
CA THR A 31 10.62 5.58 4.35
C THR A 31 9.42 5.81 3.46
N ILE A 32 8.32 5.10 3.74
CA ILE A 32 7.00 5.59 3.37
C ILE A 32 6.81 6.85 4.22
N THR A 33 7.12 8.01 3.66
CA THR A 33 7.13 9.25 4.43
C THR A 33 5.71 9.60 4.87
N PRO A 34 5.51 10.09 6.11
CA PRO A 34 4.19 10.50 6.62
C PRO A 34 3.45 11.47 5.70
N ALA A 35 4.20 12.29 4.96
CA ALA A 35 3.69 13.24 3.97
C ALA A 35 2.89 12.55 2.84
N ALA A 36 3.25 11.33 2.44
CA ALA A 36 2.53 10.57 1.42
C ALA A 36 1.24 9.93 1.94
N MET A 37 1.13 9.70 3.25
CA MET A 37 0.01 8.96 3.85
C MET A 37 -1.18 9.85 4.22
N GLY A 38 -0.96 11.17 4.41
CA GLY A 38 -2.00 12.18 4.61
C GLY A 38 -2.88 11.95 5.85
N ALA A 39 -2.82 12.84 6.83
CA ALA A 39 -3.54 12.70 8.11
C ALA A 39 -5.07 12.45 7.94
N ALA A 40 -5.69 12.98 6.88
CA ALA A 40 -7.12 12.79 6.60
C ALA A 40 -7.50 11.34 6.22
N ASN A 41 -6.57 10.54 5.70
CA ASN A 41 -6.83 9.15 5.31
C ASN A 41 -6.86 8.20 6.51
N MET A 42 -6.15 8.53 7.58
CA MET A 42 -6.02 7.64 8.74
C MET A 42 -7.27 7.60 9.63
N VAL A 43 -8.20 8.55 9.50
CA VAL A 43 -9.50 8.54 10.21
C VAL A 43 -10.28 7.26 9.93
N PHE A 44 -10.18 6.72 8.72
CA PHE A 44 -10.82 5.45 8.35
C PHE A 44 -10.22 4.24 9.05
N ALA A 45 -8.91 4.29 9.36
CA ALA A 45 -8.19 3.24 10.08
C ALA A 45 -8.19 3.44 11.61
N GLU A 46 -8.49 4.64 12.10
CA GLU A 46 -8.34 5.04 13.50
C GLU A 46 -9.08 4.13 14.48
N LYS A 47 -10.33 3.76 14.16
CA LYS A 47 -11.12 2.85 14.99
C LYS A 47 -10.46 1.47 15.10
N THR A 48 -10.00 0.93 13.97
CA THR A 48 -9.32 -0.37 13.88
C THR A 48 -7.98 -0.32 14.62
N LEU A 49 -7.19 0.73 14.40
CA LEU A 49 -5.92 0.96 15.06
C LEU A 49 -6.08 1.10 16.59
N THR A 50 -7.08 1.83 17.05
CA THR A 50 -7.40 1.97 18.48
C THR A 50 -7.78 0.62 19.09
N GLN A 51 -8.57 -0.19 18.38
CA GLN A 51 -8.90 -1.55 18.82
C GLN A 51 -7.64 -2.42 18.98
N ILE A 52 -6.68 -2.31 18.05
CA ILE A 52 -5.41 -3.08 18.08
C ILE A 52 -4.54 -2.67 19.27
N LYS A 53 -4.48 -1.38 19.62
CA LYS A 53 -3.74 -0.91 20.81
C LYS A 53 -4.25 -1.50 22.12
N GLN A 54 -5.52 -1.87 22.18
CA GLN A 54 -6.17 -2.41 23.37
C GLN A 54 -6.07 -3.94 23.46
N MET A 55 -5.52 -4.61 22.43
CA MET A 55 -5.33 -6.06 22.42
C MET A 55 -4.11 -6.47 23.25
N SER A 56 -4.13 -7.72 23.76
CA SER A 56 -2.93 -8.35 24.29
C SER A 56 -1.93 -8.65 23.18
N ALA A 57 -0.64 -8.76 23.52
CA ALA A 57 0.42 -9.05 22.55
C ALA A 57 0.12 -10.29 21.68
N GLU A 58 -0.35 -11.39 22.29
CA GLU A 58 -0.75 -12.60 21.58
C GLU A 58 -1.86 -12.33 20.54
N LYS A 59 -2.86 -11.51 20.90
CA LYS A 59 -3.96 -11.14 19.99
C LYS A 59 -3.49 -10.19 18.89
N GLN A 60 -2.54 -9.30 19.17
CA GLN A 60 -1.94 -8.43 18.16
C GLN A 60 -1.19 -9.26 17.12
N THR A 61 -0.34 -10.21 17.56
CA THR A 61 0.37 -11.13 16.66
C THR A 61 -0.60 -11.98 15.86
N GLN A 62 -1.61 -12.58 16.50
CA GLN A 62 -2.62 -13.36 15.79
C GLN A 62 -3.36 -12.53 14.75
N MET A 63 -3.75 -11.30 15.07
CA MET A 63 -4.43 -10.39 14.13
C MET A 63 -3.57 -10.05 12.92
N MET A 64 -2.27 -9.81 13.12
CA MET A 64 -1.34 -9.61 12.00
C MET A 64 -1.23 -10.88 11.15
N CYS A 65 -1.12 -12.06 11.77
CA CYS A 65 -1.13 -13.34 11.04
C CYS A 65 -2.44 -13.57 10.29
N ASP A 66 -3.58 -13.19 10.86
CA ASP A 66 -4.90 -13.30 10.24
C ASP A 66 -5.02 -12.42 8.99
N LEU A 67 -4.47 -11.20 9.03
CA LEU A 67 -4.41 -10.30 7.87
C LEU A 67 -3.62 -10.91 6.72
N VAL A 68 -2.48 -11.54 7.02
CA VAL A 68 -1.65 -12.21 6.01
C VAL A 68 -2.30 -13.47 5.47
N ASN A 69 -2.94 -14.27 6.32
CA ASN A 69 -3.60 -15.52 5.94
C ASN A 69 -4.97 -15.33 5.27
N HIS A 70 -5.39 -14.09 5.03
CA HIS A 70 -6.72 -13.76 4.52
C HIS A 70 -7.87 -14.33 5.34
N ALA A 71 -7.69 -14.42 6.66
CA ALA A 71 -8.65 -15.02 7.55
C ALA A 71 -9.97 -14.23 7.59
N ASP A 72 -11.07 -14.93 7.80
CA ASP A 72 -12.39 -14.32 7.94
C ASP A 72 -12.60 -13.76 9.35
N THR A 73 -12.03 -12.59 9.61
CA THR A 73 -12.19 -11.86 10.88
C THR A 73 -12.78 -10.46 10.66
N PRO A 74 -13.42 -9.85 11.67
CA PRO A 74 -13.94 -8.49 11.54
C PRO A 74 -12.88 -7.46 11.14
N ILE A 75 -11.66 -7.59 11.65
CA ILE A 75 -10.54 -6.71 11.29
C ILE A 75 -10.08 -6.96 9.86
N CYS A 76 -9.96 -8.22 9.43
CA CYS A 76 -9.59 -8.56 8.06
C CYS A 76 -10.63 -8.05 7.04
N ARG A 77 -11.93 -8.15 7.35
CA ARG A 77 -13.00 -7.57 6.50
C ARG A 77 -12.92 -6.05 6.43
N THR A 78 -12.69 -5.40 7.57
CA THR A 78 -12.55 -3.94 7.62
C THR A 78 -11.32 -3.49 6.84
N TYR A 79 -10.20 -4.20 7.02
CA TYR A 79 -8.96 -3.95 6.30
C TYR A 79 -9.14 -4.08 4.78
N SER A 80 -9.85 -5.11 4.31
CA SER A 80 -10.12 -5.29 2.88
C SER A 80 -10.91 -4.14 2.26
N SER A 81 -11.71 -3.43 3.06
CA SER A 81 -12.46 -2.26 2.57
C SER A 81 -11.58 -1.02 2.34
N PHE A 82 -10.37 -0.99 2.92
CA PHE A 82 -9.46 0.15 2.84
C PHE A 82 -8.81 0.30 1.46
N GLY A 83 -8.74 1.54 0.96
CA GLY A 83 -7.92 1.86 -0.21
C GLY A 83 -6.41 1.73 0.08
N THR A 84 -5.61 1.59 -0.98
CA THR A 84 -4.15 1.33 -0.93
C THR A 84 -3.39 2.23 0.06
N ASN A 85 -3.60 3.55 0.04
CA ASN A 85 -2.85 4.44 0.94
C ASN A 85 -3.24 4.27 2.41
N ILE A 86 -4.49 3.87 2.70
CA ILE A 86 -4.93 3.57 4.08
C ILE A 86 -4.29 2.27 4.55
N LYS A 87 -4.24 1.24 3.69
CA LYS A 87 -3.54 -0.03 3.98
C LYS A 87 -2.06 0.20 4.28
N LEU A 88 -1.39 1.06 3.50
CA LEU A 88 0.01 1.44 3.73
C LEU A 88 0.18 2.20 5.05
N GLY A 89 -0.66 3.21 5.30
CA GLY A 89 -0.63 3.97 6.55
C GLY A 89 -0.91 3.12 7.78
N PHE A 90 -1.81 2.15 7.66
CA PHE A 90 -2.09 1.18 8.71
C PHE A 90 -0.85 0.37 9.08
N TRP A 91 -0.15 -0.22 8.10
CA TRP A 91 1.07 -0.99 8.38
C TRP A 91 2.23 -0.12 8.87
N TYR A 92 2.34 1.12 8.38
CA TYR A 92 3.32 2.07 8.89
C TYR A 92 3.11 2.38 10.37
N GLU A 93 1.88 2.71 10.79
CA GLU A 93 1.56 2.95 12.20
C GLU A 93 1.82 1.72 13.06
N LEU A 94 1.47 0.52 12.57
CA LEU A 94 1.82 -0.72 13.29
C LEU A 94 3.33 -0.88 13.45
N GLY A 95 4.12 -0.61 12.41
CA GLY A 95 5.58 -0.65 12.47
C GLY A 95 6.18 0.33 13.48
N GLU A 96 5.67 1.57 13.54
CA GLU A 96 6.07 2.55 14.55
C GLU A 96 5.67 2.11 15.96
N TRP A 97 4.47 1.52 16.12
CA TRP A 97 4.02 1.00 17.40
C TRP A 97 4.79 -0.25 17.85
N MET A 98 5.28 -1.07 16.91
CA MET A 98 6.20 -2.18 17.22
C MET A 98 7.54 -1.66 17.74
N LYS A 99 8.10 -0.59 17.14
CA LYS A 99 9.33 0.08 17.66
C LYS A 99 9.12 0.64 19.06
N LEU A 100 7.94 1.19 19.34
CA LEU A 100 7.58 1.75 20.65
C LEU A 100 7.15 0.69 21.68
N GLY A 101 7.04 -0.59 21.28
CA GLY A 101 6.58 -1.68 22.15
C GLY A 101 5.08 -1.62 22.50
N ILE A 102 4.29 -0.84 21.77
CA ILE A 102 2.82 -0.75 21.91
C ILE A 102 2.14 -1.93 21.21
N VAL A 103 2.70 -2.36 20.08
CA VAL A 103 2.29 -3.56 19.34
C VAL A 103 3.38 -4.60 19.47
N ALA A 104 3.00 -5.87 19.60
CA ALA A 104 3.93 -6.99 19.66
C ALA A 104 4.93 -6.96 18.48
N PRO A 105 6.24 -6.81 18.73
CA PRO A 105 7.23 -6.82 17.67
C PRO A 105 7.46 -8.26 17.16
N ILE A 106 8.13 -8.38 16.01
CA ILE A 106 8.69 -9.67 15.57
C ILE A 106 9.73 -10.11 16.61
N PRO A 107 9.75 -11.40 17.03
CA PRO A 107 10.70 -11.88 18.02
C PRO A 107 12.15 -11.56 17.68
N GLU A 108 12.92 -11.11 18.68
CA GLU A 108 14.36 -10.88 18.50
C GLU A 108 15.05 -12.19 18.10
N GLY A 109 15.83 -12.13 17.02
CA GLY A 109 16.52 -13.30 16.47
C GLY A 109 15.62 -14.26 15.69
N TYR A 110 14.41 -13.83 15.29
CA TYR A 110 13.60 -14.58 14.32
C TYR A 110 14.44 -14.89 13.07
N LYS A 111 14.50 -16.17 12.71
CA LYS A 111 15.24 -16.64 11.54
C LYS A 111 14.26 -16.86 10.41
N LEU A 112 14.36 -16.02 9.39
CA LEU A 112 13.67 -16.23 8.13
C LEU A 112 13.98 -17.63 7.59
N SER A 113 12.97 -18.28 7.01
CA SER A 113 13.23 -19.48 6.21
C SER A 113 14.21 -19.19 5.07
N PRO A 114 14.86 -20.21 4.49
CA PRO A 114 15.75 -20.03 3.34
C PRO A 114 15.03 -19.30 2.19
N GLN A 115 13.79 -19.68 1.90
CA GLN A 115 12.97 -19.03 0.87
C GLN A 115 12.69 -17.56 1.21
N ALA A 116 12.34 -17.25 2.46
CA ALA A 116 12.08 -15.86 2.86
C ALA A 116 13.35 -15.00 2.83
N SER A 117 14.51 -15.59 3.14
CA SER A 117 15.81 -14.94 3.04
C SER A 117 16.18 -14.63 1.59
N ASP A 118 15.97 -15.57 0.67
CA ASP A 118 16.20 -15.37 -0.77
C ASP A 118 15.29 -14.25 -1.32
N VAL A 119 14.04 -14.19 -0.88
CA VAL A 119 13.11 -13.14 -1.27
C VAL A 119 13.53 -11.78 -0.70
N LEU A 120 13.96 -11.71 0.56
CA LEU A 120 14.47 -10.47 1.15
C LEU A 120 15.72 -9.96 0.40
N GLU A 121 16.64 -10.85 0.05
CA GLU A 121 17.79 -10.50 -0.80
C GLU A 121 17.36 -10.00 -2.18
N ALA A 122 16.39 -10.67 -2.81
CA ALA A 122 15.85 -10.21 -4.09
C ALA A 122 15.25 -8.79 -3.99
N ILE A 123 14.56 -8.47 -2.90
CA ILE A 123 14.02 -7.13 -2.64
C ILE A 123 15.15 -6.11 -2.43
N ARG A 124 16.23 -6.46 -1.71
CA ARG A 124 17.39 -5.56 -1.49
C ARG A 124 18.07 -5.16 -2.78
N GLN A 125 18.10 -6.04 -3.78
CA GLN A 125 18.71 -5.76 -5.09
C GLN A 125 17.83 -4.88 -6.00
N LEU A 126 16.57 -4.61 -5.63
CA LEU A 126 15.70 -3.71 -6.39
C LEU A 126 16.04 -2.25 -6.11
N GLU A 127 15.78 -1.38 -7.08
CA GLU A 127 15.86 0.08 -6.88
C GLU A 127 14.73 0.57 -5.95
N GLY A 128 14.94 1.66 -5.21
CA GLY A 128 14.03 2.10 -4.14
C GLY A 128 12.55 2.24 -4.56
N GLY A 129 12.27 2.68 -5.79
CA GLY A 129 10.90 2.73 -6.30
C GLY A 129 10.27 1.34 -6.48
N GLN A 130 11.05 0.37 -6.94
CA GLN A 130 10.60 -1.03 -7.13
C GLN A 130 10.43 -1.74 -5.77
N GLN A 131 11.30 -1.45 -4.80
CA GLN A 131 11.16 -1.94 -3.42
C GLN A 131 9.82 -1.52 -2.83
N LEU A 132 9.48 -0.23 -2.95
CA LEU A 132 8.20 0.30 -2.50
C LEU A 132 7.04 -0.39 -3.23
N THR A 133 7.13 -0.58 -4.55
CA THR A 133 6.09 -1.27 -5.31
C THR A 133 5.89 -2.72 -4.87
N VAL A 134 6.96 -3.46 -4.54
CA VAL A 134 6.83 -4.82 -3.98
C VAL A 134 6.09 -4.79 -2.65
N LEU A 135 6.52 -3.93 -1.72
CA LEU A 135 5.89 -3.80 -0.40
C LEU A 135 4.42 -3.38 -0.51
N GLN A 136 4.11 -2.45 -1.41
CA GLN A 136 2.74 -2.02 -1.69
C GLN A 136 1.87 -3.17 -2.19
N ASN A 137 2.37 -3.96 -3.15
CA ASN A 137 1.60 -5.10 -3.68
C ASN A 137 1.39 -6.18 -2.63
N ILE A 138 2.37 -6.41 -1.74
CA ILE A 138 2.22 -7.37 -0.63
C ILE A 138 1.08 -6.91 0.30
N VAL A 139 1.11 -5.67 0.80
CA VAL A 139 0.11 -5.20 1.76
C VAL A 139 -1.28 -5.01 1.15
N VAL A 140 -1.37 -4.63 -0.13
CA VAL A 140 -2.66 -4.44 -0.81
C VAL A 140 -3.44 -5.74 -0.90
N ASN A 141 -2.75 -6.87 -1.09
CA ASN A 141 -3.39 -8.17 -1.21
C ASN A 141 -3.86 -8.75 0.13
N MET A 142 -3.34 -8.29 1.28
CA MET A 142 -3.73 -8.75 2.61
C MET A 142 -5.18 -8.39 2.98
N GLY A 143 -5.67 -9.06 4.03
CA GLY A 143 -7.04 -8.96 4.53
C GLY A 143 -7.94 -10.07 3.98
N TYR A 144 -9.23 -9.99 4.27
CA TYR A 144 -10.21 -10.98 3.85
C TYR A 144 -10.50 -10.91 2.33
N THR A 145 -10.45 -12.06 1.65
CA THR A 145 -10.87 -12.19 0.25
C THR A 145 -12.19 -12.95 0.16
N SER A 146 -13.33 -12.26 -0.01
CA SER A 146 -14.54 -12.93 -0.47
C SER A 146 -14.43 -13.20 -1.96
N LYS A 147 -14.68 -14.43 -2.42
CA LYS A 147 -14.82 -14.72 -3.86
C LYS A 147 -16.04 -14.03 -4.53
N VAL A 148 -16.57 -12.94 -3.96
CA VAL A 148 -17.71 -12.18 -4.47
C VAL A 148 -17.49 -10.68 -4.21
N SER A 149 -17.41 -9.93 -5.31
CA SER A 149 -17.52 -8.47 -5.54
C SER A 149 -17.50 -7.51 -4.34
N GLU A 150 -16.45 -6.69 -4.35
CA GLU A 150 -16.02 -5.66 -3.40
C GLU A 150 -16.99 -4.49 -3.22
N GLN A 151 -17.25 -4.12 -1.96
CA GLN A 151 -17.56 -2.74 -1.59
C GLN A 151 -16.25 -2.08 -1.15
N ASN A 152 -15.48 -1.56 -2.11
CA ASN A 152 -14.31 -0.74 -1.81
C ASN A 152 -14.75 0.58 -1.17
N VAL A 153 -14.25 0.89 0.03
CA VAL A 153 -14.38 2.22 0.61
C VAL A 153 -13.40 3.12 -0.14
N LYS A 154 -13.91 3.81 -1.15
CA LYS A 154 -13.15 4.81 -1.90
C LYS A 154 -12.82 5.98 -0.97
N GLN A 155 -11.55 6.36 -0.92
CA GLN A 155 -11.11 7.56 -0.21
C GLN A 155 -11.93 8.78 -0.69
N PRO A 156 -12.31 9.70 0.21
CA PRO A 156 -12.86 10.98 -0.21
C PRO A 156 -11.87 11.65 -1.15
N VAL A 157 -12.31 11.92 -2.39
CA VAL A 157 -11.52 12.70 -3.34
C VAL A 157 -11.33 14.08 -2.73
N VAL A 158 -10.10 14.42 -2.35
CA VAL A 158 -9.77 15.74 -1.82
C VAL A 158 -10.01 16.75 -2.96
N PRO A 159 -10.93 17.72 -2.79
CA PRO A 159 -11.11 18.76 -3.80
C PRO A 159 -9.81 19.55 -3.95
N PRO A 160 -9.46 20.02 -5.17
CA PRO A 160 -8.26 20.83 -5.38
C PRO A 160 -8.22 22.00 -4.38
N GLN A 161 -7.14 22.09 -3.58
CA GLN A 161 -6.94 23.21 -2.67
C GLN A 161 -6.54 24.44 -3.48
N ASP A 162 -7.50 25.35 -3.66
CA ASP A 162 -7.39 26.67 -4.27
C ASP A 162 -6.95 26.73 -5.74
N ILE A 163 -7.42 27.79 -6.42
CA ILE A 163 -7.08 28.17 -7.81
C ILE A 163 -5.65 28.78 -7.84
N ALA A 164 -4.71 28.21 -7.08
CA ALA A 164 -3.31 28.57 -7.17
C ALA A 164 -2.82 28.30 -8.61
N PRO A 165 -1.88 29.09 -9.15
CA PRO A 165 -1.42 28.90 -10.51
C PRO A 165 -0.86 27.49 -10.68
N ARG A 166 -1.51 26.69 -11.52
CA ARG A 166 -1.10 25.31 -11.82
C ARG A 166 0.35 25.32 -12.30
N ALA A 167 1.20 24.51 -11.67
CA ALA A 167 2.59 24.36 -12.09
C ALA A 167 2.61 23.77 -13.50
N LYS A 168 3.11 24.53 -14.47
CA LYS A 168 3.24 24.05 -15.85
C LYS A 168 4.33 23.00 -15.93
N VAL A 169 4.02 21.87 -16.55
CA VAL A 169 5.00 20.80 -16.78
C VAL A 169 5.64 21.01 -18.15
N SER A 170 6.97 20.93 -18.21
CA SER A 170 7.72 20.87 -19.47
C SER A 170 8.50 19.55 -19.48
N ILE A 171 8.29 18.75 -20.54
CA ILE A 171 8.95 17.46 -20.72
C ILE A 171 9.75 17.55 -22.02
N GLU A 172 11.06 17.33 -21.94
CA GLU A 172 11.95 17.42 -23.10
C GLU A 172 11.46 16.50 -24.24
N GLY A 173 11.25 17.08 -25.42
CA GLY A 173 10.79 16.35 -26.60
C GLY A 173 9.29 16.04 -26.67
N ILE A 174 8.47 16.50 -25.71
CA ILE A 174 7.02 16.29 -25.70
C ILE A 174 6.27 17.62 -25.62
N ASP A 175 5.68 18.02 -26.74
CA ASP A 175 4.79 19.20 -26.85
C ASP A 175 3.30 18.80 -26.94
N ASN A 176 2.98 17.52 -26.77
CA ASN A 176 1.61 17.03 -26.86
C ASN A 176 0.77 17.54 -25.68
N LEU A 177 -0.19 18.42 -25.97
CA LEU A 177 -1.03 19.06 -24.96
C LEU A 177 -1.80 18.06 -24.09
N THR A 178 -2.25 16.92 -24.63
CA THR A 178 -2.95 15.91 -23.84
C THR A 178 -2.04 15.29 -22.78
N VAL A 179 -0.79 14.99 -23.15
CA VAL A 179 0.20 14.43 -22.21
C VAL A 179 0.56 15.46 -21.13
N LEU A 180 0.81 16.71 -21.53
CA LEU A 180 1.14 17.79 -20.58
C LEU A 180 -0.03 18.09 -19.64
N SER A 181 -1.25 18.22 -20.17
CA SER A 181 -2.46 18.43 -19.36
C SER A 181 -2.77 17.26 -18.43
N TYR A 182 -2.48 16.01 -18.83
CA TYR A 182 -2.63 14.87 -17.95
C TYR A 182 -1.72 15.01 -16.72
N MET A 183 -0.43 15.31 -16.92
CA MET A 183 0.52 15.50 -15.82
C MET A 183 0.14 16.67 -14.91
N GLU A 184 -0.26 17.79 -15.50
CA GLU A 184 -0.71 18.98 -14.75
C GLU A 184 -1.96 18.70 -13.91
N ASN A 185 -2.96 18.02 -14.48
CA ASN A 185 -4.18 17.65 -13.78
C ASN A 185 -3.90 16.65 -12.65
N MET A 186 -3.06 15.64 -12.88
CA MET A 186 -2.68 14.66 -11.85
C MET A 186 -1.89 15.32 -10.71
N ASN A 187 -0.96 16.23 -11.01
CA ASN A 187 -0.19 16.98 -10.00
C ASN A 187 -1.07 17.92 -9.16
N ALA A 188 -2.16 18.43 -9.74
CA ALA A 188 -3.13 19.29 -9.06
C ALA A 188 -4.27 18.52 -8.35
N PHE A 189 -4.23 17.18 -8.36
CA PHE A 189 -5.32 16.31 -7.90
C PHE A 189 -6.67 16.59 -8.61
N ASP A 190 -6.63 17.12 -9.84
CA ASP A 190 -7.80 17.38 -10.70
C ASP A 190 -8.17 16.11 -11.49
N PHE A 191 -8.71 15.13 -10.77
CA PHE A 191 -9.07 13.83 -11.38
C PHE A 191 -10.18 13.96 -12.41
N GLN A 192 -11.09 14.94 -12.29
CA GLN A 192 -12.10 15.18 -13.32
C GLN A 192 -11.46 15.68 -14.61
N GLY A 193 -10.53 16.64 -14.52
CA GLY A 193 -9.74 17.10 -15.66
C GLY A 193 -8.92 15.98 -16.28
N ALA A 194 -8.29 15.12 -15.48
CA ALA A 194 -7.50 13.99 -15.97
C ALA A 194 -8.37 12.94 -16.69
N VAL A 195 -9.53 12.57 -16.13
CA VAL A 195 -10.47 11.62 -16.75
C VAL A 195 -11.06 12.15 -18.05
N ALA A 196 -11.32 13.46 -18.14
CA ALA A 196 -11.85 14.08 -19.35
C ALA A 196 -10.93 13.98 -20.59
N LEU A 197 -9.64 13.64 -20.38
CA LEU A 197 -8.68 13.41 -21.46
C LEU A 197 -8.80 12.01 -22.08
N PHE A 198 -9.51 11.07 -21.44
CA PHE A 198 -9.69 9.72 -21.95
C PHE A 198 -10.87 9.62 -22.90
N THR A 199 -10.75 8.80 -23.94
CA THR A 199 -11.89 8.34 -24.74
C THR A 199 -12.78 7.43 -23.91
N LYS A 200 -14.04 7.21 -24.32
CA LYS A 200 -14.96 6.29 -23.61
C LYS A 200 -14.43 4.86 -23.46
N ASP A 201 -13.67 4.38 -24.44
CA ASP A 201 -13.03 3.06 -24.41
C ASP A 201 -11.55 3.13 -24.01
N GLY A 202 -11.13 4.26 -23.43
CA GLY A 202 -9.76 4.46 -22.99
C GLY A 202 -9.43 3.58 -21.79
N ALA A 203 -8.16 3.20 -21.65
CA ALA A 203 -7.70 2.44 -20.50
C ALA A 203 -6.46 3.09 -19.88
N LEU A 204 -6.38 3.05 -18.55
CA LEU A 204 -5.18 3.34 -17.81
C LEU A 204 -4.62 2.01 -17.31
N GLN A 205 -3.36 1.72 -17.61
CA GLN A 205 -2.69 0.52 -17.09
C GLN A 205 -1.70 0.92 -16.00
N PRO A 206 -2.03 0.72 -14.71
CA PRO A 206 -1.07 0.87 -13.63
C PRO A 206 0.08 -0.14 -13.80
N PRO A 207 1.27 0.17 -13.29
CA PRO A 207 2.38 -0.79 -13.29
C PRO A 207 1.98 -2.14 -12.69
N PHE A 208 2.20 -3.21 -13.44
CA PHE A 208 1.95 -4.60 -13.01
C PHE A 208 0.50 -4.98 -12.73
N GLN A 209 -0.47 -4.18 -13.19
CA GLN A 209 -1.90 -4.49 -13.09
C GLN A 209 -2.54 -4.64 -14.47
N GLU A 210 -3.72 -5.25 -14.50
CA GLU A 210 -4.56 -5.25 -15.70
C GLU A 210 -5.06 -3.82 -16.03
N PRO A 211 -5.34 -3.51 -17.31
CA PRO A 211 -5.86 -2.21 -17.68
C PRO A 211 -7.22 -1.92 -17.03
N ASP A 212 -7.35 -0.73 -16.43
CA ASP A 212 -8.62 -0.20 -15.94
C ASP A 212 -9.25 0.67 -17.02
N PHE A 213 -10.47 0.33 -17.44
CA PHE A 213 -11.17 1.01 -18.51
C PHE A 213 -11.96 2.20 -17.96
N SER A 214 -11.85 3.34 -18.64
CA SER A 214 -12.65 4.52 -18.32
C SER A 214 -14.14 4.20 -18.36
N ARG A 215 -14.88 4.52 -17.30
CA ARG A 215 -16.35 4.46 -17.27
C ARG A 215 -16.96 5.79 -17.66
#